data_AF-A0A1L7LH33-F1
#
_entry.id   AF-A0A1L7LH33-F1
#
_cell.length_a   1.000
_cell.length_b   1.000
_cell.length_c   1.000
_cell.angle_alpha   90.00
_cell.angle_beta   90.00
_cell.angle_gamma   90.00
#
_symmetry.space_group_name_H-M   'P 1'
#
loop_
_entity.id
_entity.type
_entity.pdbx_description
1 polymer ?
#
loop_
_entity_poly.entity_id
_entity_poly.type
_entity_poly.pdbx_seq_one_letter_code
_entity_poly.pdbx_strand_id
1 'polypeptide(L)'
;MSDFAAGFLIGISICMNLLGVIVLARVATDKTLTHYYIAAYDERNKRIRSLTAQLTLAILMLLMVALVVLYAFWHIAFSYLITLMILLYGTIICGILLRVFFNRLL
;
A
#
# COMPACT_ATOMS: atom_id res chain seq x y z
N MET A 1 14.88 -4.55 26.61
CA MET A 1 14.57 -4.43 25.16
C MET A 1 15.65 -5.16 24.40
N SER A 2 15.31 -5.94 23.38
CA SER A 2 16.31 -6.61 22.55
C SER A 2 17.04 -5.60 21.65
N ASP A 3 18.30 -5.87 21.30
CA ASP A 3 19.11 -5.00 20.44
C ASP A 3 18.44 -4.73 19.08
N PHE A 4 17.70 -5.72 18.58
CA PHE A 4 16.87 -5.59 17.38
C PHE A 4 15.75 -4.55 17.54
N ALA A 5 15.04 -4.54 18.68
CA ALA A 5 13.97 -3.58 18.94
C ALA A 5 14.51 -2.15 19.04
N ALA A 6 15.70 -1.97 19.61
CA ALA A 6 16.38 -0.69 19.69
C ALA A 6 16.79 -0.18 18.29
N GLY A 7 17.41 -1.04 17.47
CA GLY A 7 17.78 -0.70 16.08
C GLY A 7 16.56 -0.34 15.22
N PHE A 8 15.46 -1.08 15.36
CA PHE A 8 14.20 -0.81 14.65
C PHE A 8 13.59 0.55 15.02
N LEU A 9 13.56 0.89 16.32
CA LEU A 9 13.06 2.18 16.81
C LEU A 9 13.89 3.35 16.28
N ILE A 10 15.22 3.21 16.26
CA ILE A 10 16.12 4.22 15.71
C ILE A 10 15.87 4.40 14.21
N GLY A 11 15.72 3.31 13.47
CA GLY A 11 15.40 3.35 12.03
C GLY A 11 14.08 4.08 11.73
N ILE A 12 13.02 3.77 12.48
CA ILE A 12 11.73 4.47 12.34
C ILE A 12 11.85 5.95 12.70
N SER A 13 12.57 6.28 13.78
CA SER A 13 12.73 7.66 14.24
C SER A 13 13.46 8.52 13.21
N ILE A 14 14.51 7.99 12.58
CA ILE A 14 15.24 8.67 11.50
C ILE A 14 14.33 8.86 10.29
N CYS A 15 13.58 7.81 9.90
CA CYS A 15 12.70 7.87 8.73
C CYS A 15 11.59 8.92 8.90
N MET A 16 11.00 9.00 10.11
CA MET A 16 9.95 9.98 10.41
C MET A 16 10.48 11.42 10.49
N ASN A 17 11.68 11.62 11.02
CA ASN A 17 12.31 12.95 11.00
C ASN A 17 12.59 13.40 9.57
N LEU A 18 13.11 12.50 8.72
CA LEU A 18 13.39 12.82 7.32
C LEU A 18 12.11 13.18 6.56
N LEU A 19 11.03 12.42 6.76
CA LEU A 19 9.71 12.70 6.20
C LEU A 19 9.19 14.06 6.66
N GLY A 20 9.33 14.39 7.95
CA GLY A 20 8.92 15.67 8.51
C GLY A 20 9.64 16.85 7.85
N VAL A 21 10.97 16.76 7.67
CA VAL A 21 11.77 17.80 6.99
C VAL A 21 11.36 17.96 5.53
N ILE A 22 11.13 16.84 4.83
CA ILE A 22 10.69 16.88 3.43
C ILE A 22 9.31 17.55 3.32
N VAL A 23 8.36 17.21 4.19
CA VAL A 23 7.02 17.82 4.19
C VAL A 23 7.11 19.31 4.49
N LEU A 24 7.88 19.72 5.50
CA LEU A 24 8.05 21.12 5.87
C LEU A 24 8.65 21.95 4.72
N ALA A 25 9.68 21.43 4.05
CA ALA A 25 10.29 22.07 2.89
C ALA A 25 9.31 22.21 1.71
N ARG A 26 8.43 21.21 1.52
CA ARG A 26 7.39 21.26 0.47
C ARG A 26 6.30 22.27 0.80
N VAL A 27 5.86 22.35 2.06
CA VAL A 27 4.82 23.29 2.52
C VAL A 27 5.30 24.75 2.48
N ALA A 28 6.59 25.01 2.72
CA ALA A 28 7.15 26.36 2.64
C ALA A 28 7.12 27.00 1.23
N THR A 29 6.78 26.23 0.19
CA THR A 29 6.71 26.73 -1.19
C THR A 29 5.25 26.97 -1.58
N ASP A 30 4.80 28.22 -1.62
CA ASP A 30 3.38 28.62 -1.82
C ASP A 30 2.72 28.00 -3.07
N LYS A 31 3.49 27.81 -4.14
CA LYS A 31 3.03 27.18 -5.40
C LYS A 31 2.70 25.69 -5.26
N THR A 32 3.25 24.99 -4.27
CA THR A 32 2.97 23.57 -4.06
C THR A 32 1.63 23.37 -3.36
N LEU A 33 1.25 24.24 -2.42
CA LEU A 33 -0.02 24.16 -1.70
C LEU A 33 -1.21 24.26 -2.66
N THR A 34 -1.17 25.18 -3.62
CA THR A 34 -2.22 25.29 -4.66
C THR A 34 -2.25 24.07 -5.57
N HIS A 35 -1.08 23.52 -5.94
CA HIS A 35 -1.01 22.27 -6.71
C HIS A 35 -1.53 21.06 -5.92
N TYR A 36 -1.22 20.96 -4.62
CA TYR A 36 -1.75 19.91 -3.75
C TYR A 36 -3.25 20.07 -3.54
N TYR A 37 -3.76 21.30 -3.43
CA TYR A 37 -5.18 21.59 -3.34
C TYR A 37 -5.92 21.16 -4.61
N ILE A 38 -5.39 21.51 -5.79
CA ILE A 38 -5.93 21.09 -7.09
C ILE A 38 -5.85 19.56 -7.26
N ALA A 39 -4.72 18.94 -6.89
CA ALA A 39 -4.55 17.49 -6.95
C ALA A 39 -5.43 16.73 -5.94
N ALA A 40 -5.75 17.34 -4.78
CA ALA A 40 -6.68 16.79 -3.79
C ALA A 40 -8.14 16.92 -4.22
N TYR A 41 -8.47 17.91 -5.06
CA TYR A 41 -9.78 18.08 -5.66
C TYR A 41 -9.95 17.39 -7.02
N ASP A 42 -8.89 16.78 -7.55
CA ASP A 42 -8.93 16.05 -8.81
C ASP A 42 -9.85 14.81 -8.70
N GLU A 43 -11.07 14.96 -9.22
CA GLU A 43 -12.12 13.95 -9.21
C GLU A 43 -11.66 12.65 -9.86
N ARG A 44 -10.79 12.73 -10.87
CA ARG A 44 -10.20 11.58 -11.54
C ARG A 44 -9.35 10.75 -10.58
N ASN A 45 -8.49 11.39 -9.78
CA ASN A 45 -7.66 10.71 -8.80
C ASN A 45 -8.47 10.09 -7.66
N LYS A 46 -9.56 10.76 -7.22
CA LYS A 46 -10.50 10.17 -6.25
C LYS A 46 -11.17 8.92 -6.81
N ARG A 47 -11.63 8.98 -8.07
CA ARG A 47 -12.27 7.85 -8.76
C ARG A 47 -11.29 6.69 -8.96
N ILE A 48 -10.08 6.95 -9.43
CA ILE A 48 -9.03 5.92 -9.59
C ILE A 48 -8.73 5.25 -8.25
N ARG A 49 -8.61 6.03 -7.16
CA ARG A 49 -8.35 5.47 -5.83
C ARG A 49 -9.49 4.59 -5.33
N SER A 50 -10.74 5.04 -5.50
CA SER A 50 -11.92 4.27 -5.12
C SER A 50 -12.03 2.94 -5.90
N LEU A 51 -11.88 2.99 -7.22
CA LEU A 51 -11.91 1.80 -8.08
C LEU A 51 -10.77 0.84 -7.75
N THR A 52 -9.56 1.37 -7.57
CA THR A 52 -8.38 0.59 -7.17
C THR A 52 -8.65 -0.12 -5.84
N ALA A 53 -9.17 0.57 -4.82
CA ALA A 53 -9.45 -0.02 -3.52
C ALA A 53 -10.51 -1.14 -3.59
N GLN A 54 -11.60 -0.92 -4.33
CA GLN A 54 -12.67 -1.92 -4.51
C GLN A 54 -12.14 -3.17 -5.22
N LEU A 55 -11.37 -3.01 -6.29
CA LEU A 55 -10.79 -4.12 -7.04
C LEU A 55 -9.69 -4.85 -6.27
N THR A 56 -8.82 -4.14 -5.54
CA THR A 56 -7.83 -4.77 -4.68
C THR A 56 -8.50 -5.66 -3.63
N LEU A 57 -9.61 -5.20 -3.04
CA LEU A 57 -10.36 -5.98 -2.07
C LEU A 57 -11.01 -7.22 -2.71
N ALA A 58 -11.58 -7.08 -3.90
CA ALA A 58 -12.14 -8.22 -4.65
C ALA A 58 -11.07 -9.26 -5.00
N ILE A 59 -9.90 -8.83 -5.48
CA ILE A 59 -8.77 -9.72 -5.79
C ILE A 59 -8.23 -10.39 -4.53
N LEU A 60 -8.18 -9.68 -3.40
CA LEU A 60 -7.75 -10.26 -2.13
C LEU A 60 -8.70 -11.38 -1.67
N MET A 61 -10.01 -11.18 -1.81
CA MET A 61 -11.00 -12.22 -1.51
C MET A 61 -10.80 -13.43 -2.42
N LEU A 62 -10.56 -13.22 -3.72
CA LEU A 62 -10.23 -14.32 -4.65
C LEU A 62 -8.92 -15.03 -4.27
N LEU A 63 -7.89 -14.30 -3.83
CA LEU A 63 -6.64 -14.88 -3.35
C LEU A 63 -6.84 -15.75 -2.11
N MET A 64 -7.66 -15.30 -1.16
CA MET A 64 -8.01 -16.11 0.02
C MET A 64 -8.78 -17.38 -0.38
N VAL A 65 -9.74 -17.27 -1.30
CA VAL A 65 -10.46 -18.45 -1.83
C VAL A 65 -9.48 -19.42 -2.51
N ALA A 66 -8.54 -18.91 -3.30
CA ALA A 66 -7.52 -19.74 -3.96
C ALA A 66 -6.63 -20.48 -2.94
N LEU A 67 -6.22 -19.82 -1.87
CA LEU A 67 -5.47 -20.45 -0.78
C LEU A 67 -6.27 -21.57 -0.10
N VAL A 68 -7.57 -21.36 0.13
CA VAL A 68 -8.46 -22.37 0.71
C VAL A 68 -8.64 -23.56 -0.23
N VAL A 69 -8.86 -23.31 -1.52
CA VAL A 69 -8.98 -24.36 -2.56
C VAL A 69 -7.68 -25.17 -2.64
N LEU A 70 -6.52 -24.51 -2.62
CA LEU A 70 -5.23 -25.19 -2.67
C LEU A 70 -5.05 -26.15 -1.48
N TYR A 71 -5.48 -25.73 -0.29
CA TYR A 71 -5.49 -26.60 0.88
C TYR A 71 -6.53 -27.73 0.77
N ALA A 72 -7.74 -27.44 0.29
CA ALA A 72 -8.82 -28.41 0.22
C ALA A 72 -8.55 -29.56 -0.77
N PHE A 73 -7.93 -29.28 -1.92
CA PHE A 73 -7.71 -30.26 -2.97
C PHE A 73 -6.30 -30.85 -3.00
N TRP A 74 -5.27 -30.06 -2.65
CA TRP A 74 -3.87 -30.50 -2.68
C TRP A 74 -3.25 -30.66 -1.30
N HIS A 75 -3.97 -30.34 -0.22
CA HIS A 75 -3.46 -30.36 1.17
C HIS A 75 -2.17 -29.54 1.36
N ILE A 76 -1.92 -28.56 0.49
CA ILE A 76 -0.80 -27.64 0.63
C ILE A 76 -1.17 -26.62 1.70
N ALA A 77 -0.54 -26.76 2.86
CA ALA A 77 -0.69 -25.85 3.98
C ALA A 77 0.54 -24.93 4.05
N PHE A 78 0.29 -23.62 4.15
CA PHE A 78 1.33 -22.64 4.42
C PHE A 78 1.41 -22.34 5.92
N SER A 79 2.62 -22.08 6.41
CA SER A 79 2.81 -21.54 7.76
C SER A 79 2.16 -20.16 7.87
N TYR A 80 1.68 -19.81 9.07
CA TYR A 80 1.04 -18.52 9.35
C TYR A 80 1.86 -17.33 8.83
N LEU A 81 3.18 -17.35 9.07
CA LEU A 81 4.08 -16.29 8.60
C LEU A 81 4.06 -16.17 7.07
N ILE A 82 4.11 -17.29 6.36
CA ILE A 82 4.14 -17.34 4.89
C ILE A 82 2.80 -16.82 4.34
N THR A 83 1.68 -17.24 4.92
CA THR A 83 0.34 -16.75 4.54
C THR A 83 0.22 -15.25 4.72
N LEU A 84 0.71 -14.70 5.85
CA LEU A 84 0.71 -13.26 6.11
C LEU A 84 1.55 -12.51 5.06
N MET A 85 2.71 -13.05 4.70
CA MET A 85 3.57 -12.48 3.66
C MET A 85 2.90 -12.51 2.28
N ILE A 86 2.24 -13.62 1.91
CA ILE A 86 1.50 -13.72 0.64
C ILE A 86 0.39 -12.65 0.59
N LEU A 87 -0.37 -12.48 1.66
CA LEU A 87 -1.43 -11.47 1.73
C LEU A 87 -0.85 -10.04 1.69
N LEU A 88 0.21 -9.77 2.45
CA LEU A 88 0.85 -8.45 2.48
C LEU A 88 1.44 -8.08 1.13
N TYR A 89 2.28 -8.92 0.54
CA TYR A 89 2.86 -8.63 -0.77
C TYR A 89 1.80 -8.64 -1.86
N GLY A 90 0.82 -9.55 -1.80
CA GLY A 90 -0.31 -9.60 -2.72
C GLY A 90 -1.10 -8.30 -2.73
N THR A 91 -1.45 -7.73 -1.56
CA THR A 91 -2.16 -6.44 -1.47
C THR A 91 -1.35 -5.29 -2.04
N ILE A 92 -0.06 -5.18 -1.70
CA ILE A 92 0.80 -4.08 -2.17
C ILE A 92 0.96 -4.14 -3.69
N ILE A 93 1.32 -5.31 -4.22
CA ILE A 93 1.54 -5.50 -5.66
C ILE A 93 0.24 -5.26 -6.43
N CYS A 94 -0.88 -5.83 -5.98
CA CYS A 94 -2.19 -5.64 -6.62
C CYS A 94 -2.61 -4.17 -6.65
N GLY A 95 -2.47 -3.47 -5.52
CA GLY A 95 -2.81 -2.05 -5.44
C GLY A 95 -1.95 -1.17 -6.36
N ILE A 96 -0.65 -1.46 -6.47
CA ILE A 96 0.25 -0.73 -7.38
C ILE A 96 -0.13 -1.02 -8.84
N LEU A 97 -0.30 -2.30 -9.21
CA LEU A 97 -0.63 -2.70 -10.58
C LEU A 97 -1.95 -2.08 -11.04
N LEU A 98 -3.01 -2.17 -10.23
CA LEU A 98 -4.31 -1.58 -10.55
C LEU A 98 -4.22 -0.06 -10.66
N ARG A 99 -3.48 0.59 -9.75
CA ARG A 99 -3.30 2.05 -9.81
C ARG A 99 -2.57 2.47 -11.08
N VAL A 100 -1.51 1.76 -11.47
CA VAL A 100 -0.76 2.02 -12.72
C VAL A 100 -1.64 1.77 -13.93
N PHE A 101 -2.41 0.68 -13.94
CA PHE A 101 -3.34 0.34 -15.01
C PHE A 101 -4.39 1.44 -15.20
N PHE A 102 -5.10 1.84 -14.14
CA PHE A 102 -6.11 2.89 -14.22
C PHE A 102 -5.54 4.25 -14.57
N ASN A 103 -4.33 4.57 -14.10
CA ASN A 103 -3.67 5.83 -14.44
C ASN A 103 -3.24 5.91 -15.91
N ARG A 104 -3.09 4.76 -16.61
CA ARG A 104 -2.87 4.74 -18.06
C ARG A 104 -4.19 4.76 -18.85
N LEU A 105 -5.27 4.25 -18.28
CA LEU A 105 -6.57 4.14 -18.95
C LEU A 105 -7.43 5.42 -18.83
N LEU A 106 -7.35 6.11 -17.69
CA LEU A 106 -8.13 7.29 -17.33
C LEU A 106 -7.26 8.53 -17.22
#